data_AF-A0A5M9H3V4-F1
#
_entry.id   AF-A0A5M9H3V4-F1
#
_cell.length_a   1.000
_cell.length_b   1.000
_cell.length_c   1.000
_cell.angle_alpha   90.00
_cell.angle_beta   90.00
_cell.angle_gamma   90.00
#
_symmetry.space_group_name_H-M   'P 1'
#
loop_
_entity.id
_entity.type
_entity.pdbx_description
1 polymer ?
#
loop_
_entity_poly.entity_id
_entity_poly.type
_entity_poly.pdbx_seq_one_letter_code
_entity_poly.pdbx_strand_id
1 'polypeptide(L)'
;MEWYNIEDGKLPEMEEPVLLAKQPTDDLLSKCRLGRMVIEDNTHEKGWFVGNDTEVINLASRPYWIKLIDVPIGIPENENEAILKGFLENYMQSLRLFEKKFQVLAVGMISSGKGLYPLDYFISGILNRGLSLIYGFETLIGTANFLSAAHLVRPHLDNYLRLSAAWLVTEPHTFANNVWKGEIIRKMKDRNGKLMTDRYLKDQAAIDYPWITSVYEATSGFIHFSDKHIANAIKLTKDKEQSLTTFIGKVDNEVSMEAKIEATIGMIEISNCIAKQVYGWIETKRIKG
;
A
#
# COMPACT_ATOMS: atom_id res chain seq x y z
N MET A 1 5.48 -4.35 15.50
CA MET A 1 4.24 -5.07 15.13
C MET A 1 3.42 -5.21 16.40
N GLU A 2 2.24 -4.60 16.45
CA GLU A 2 1.38 -4.61 17.63
C GLU A 2 0.32 -5.72 17.49
N TRP A 3 0.30 -6.66 18.44
CA TRP A 3 -0.71 -7.74 18.52
C TRP A 3 -1.83 -7.35 19.49
N TYR A 4 -3.07 -7.54 19.06
CA TYR A 4 -4.27 -7.37 19.88
C TYR A 4 -4.80 -8.73 20.31
N ASN A 5 -5.26 -8.85 21.56
CA ASN A 5 -5.93 -10.04 22.08
C ASN A 5 -7.44 -9.78 22.21
N ILE A 6 -8.26 -10.67 21.66
CA ILE A 6 -9.72 -10.60 21.79
C ILE A 6 -10.20 -10.70 23.23
N GLU A 7 -9.44 -11.37 24.10
CA GLU A 7 -9.77 -11.54 25.53
C GLU A 7 -9.65 -10.22 26.30
N ASP A 8 -8.86 -9.27 25.79
CA ASP A 8 -8.77 -7.90 26.32
C ASP A 8 -9.95 -7.01 25.87
N GLY A 9 -10.95 -7.57 25.19
CA GLY A 9 -12.06 -6.84 24.58
C GLY A 9 -11.69 -6.07 23.31
N LYS A 10 -10.46 -6.24 22.80
CA LYS A 10 -9.97 -5.60 21.57
C LYS A 10 -10.33 -6.44 20.34
N LEU A 11 -11.44 -6.10 19.70
CA LEU A 11 -11.90 -6.73 18.45
C LEU A 11 -11.63 -5.80 17.26
N PRO A 12 -11.34 -6.35 16.06
CA PRO A 12 -11.26 -5.54 14.85
C PRO A 12 -12.64 -5.01 14.44
N GLU A 13 -12.68 -4.10 13.46
CA GLU A 13 -13.95 -3.76 12.84
C GLU A 13 -14.52 -4.97 12.07
N MET A 14 -15.85 -5.02 11.94
CA MET A 14 -16.51 -6.04 11.12
C MET A 14 -15.98 -5.94 9.70
N GLU A 15 -15.75 -7.09 9.06
CA GLU A 15 -15.26 -7.18 7.68
C GLU A 15 -13.83 -6.66 7.44
N GLU A 16 -13.16 -6.12 8.47
CA GLU A 16 -11.79 -5.63 8.36
C GLU A 16 -10.81 -6.80 8.12
N PRO A 17 -9.93 -6.72 7.10
CA PRO A 17 -8.93 -7.74 6.87
C PRO A 17 -7.85 -7.72 7.95
N VAL A 18 -7.61 -8.89 8.55
CA VAL A 18 -6.67 -9.09 9.65
C VAL A 18 -5.82 -10.34 9.44
N LEU A 19 -4.66 -10.34 10.11
CA LEU A 19 -3.85 -11.55 10.28
C LEU A 19 -4.08 -12.12 11.67
N LEU A 20 -4.39 -13.40 11.73
CA LEU A 20 -4.85 -14.12 12.91
C LEU A 20 -3.82 -15.13 13.37
N ALA A 21 -3.52 -15.21 14.67
CA ALA A 21 -2.56 -16.14 15.24
C ALA A 21 -3.05 -16.77 16.54
N LYS A 22 -2.41 -17.90 16.91
CA LYS A 22 -2.61 -18.54 18.22
C LYS A 22 -1.89 -17.81 19.35
N GLN A 23 -0.76 -17.18 19.02
CA GLN A 23 0.10 -16.40 19.91
C GLN A 23 0.81 -15.31 19.09
N PRO A 24 1.25 -14.20 19.71
CA PRO A 24 2.05 -13.18 19.04
C PRO A 24 3.29 -13.77 18.36
N THR A 25 3.55 -13.37 17.12
CA THR A 25 4.67 -13.93 16.36
C THR A 25 5.15 -13.01 15.24
N ASP A 26 6.44 -13.10 14.89
CA ASP A 26 7.03 -12.42 13.74
C ASP A 26 6.98 -13.27 12.45
N ASP A 27 6.64 -14.56 12.56
CA ASP A 27 6.51 -15.48 11.43
C ASP A 27 5.07 -15.47 10.88
N LEU A 28 4.78 -14.42 10.10
CA LEU A 28 3.44 -14.21 9.55
C LEU A 28 3.06 -15.24 8.49
N LEU A 29 4.03 -15.89 7.84
CA LEU A 29 3.77 -16.80 6.74
C LEU A 29 3.32 -18.17 7.23
N SER A 30 4.00 -18.72 8.23
CA SER A 30 3.72 -20.09 8.69
C SER A 30 2.74 -20.15 9.86
N LYS A 31 2.65 -19.09 10.67
CA LYS A 31 1.87 -19.10 11.93
C LYS A 31 0.58 -18.29 11.90
N CYS A 32 0.35 -17.49 10.85
CA CYS A 32 -0.85 -16.66 10.74
C CYS A 32 -1.84 -17.17 9.68
N ARG A 33 -3.13 -16.89 9.89
CA ARG A 33 -4.17 -17.01 8.87
C ARG A 33 -4.65 -15.62 8.46
N LEU A 34 -4.91 -15.43 7.18
CA LEU A 34 -5.53 -14.22 6.65
C LEU A 34 -7.05 -14.35 6.65
N GLY A 35 -7.77 -13.42 7.28
CA GLY A 35 -9.22 -13.47 7.39
C GLY A 35 -9.85 -12.15 7.83
N ARG A 36 -11.13 -12.22 8.21
CA ARG A 36 -11.91 -11.09 8.77
C ARG A 36 -12.89 -11.59 9.82
N MET A 37 -13.36 -10.69 10.68
CA MET A 37 -14.43 -11.00 11.62
C MET A 37 -15.78 -10.92 10.92
N VAL A 38 -16.62 -11.95 11.14
CA VAL A 38 -17.97 -12.07 10.61
C VAL A 38 -18.96 -12.43 11.71
N ILE A 39 -20.24 -12.19 11.47
CA ILE A 39 -21.34 -12.71 12.29
C ILE A 39 -21.99 -13.82 11.48
N GLU A 40 -22.13 -15.01 12.09
CA GLU A 40 -22.83 -16.11 11.45
C GLU A 40 -24.34 -15.86 11.43
N ASP A 41 -24.97 -16.00 10.26
CA ASP A 41 -26.40 -15.74 10.07
C ASP A 41 -27.31 -16.60 10.96
N ASN A 42 -26.89 -17.83 11.26
CA ASN A 42 -27.71 -18.79 12.01
C ASN A 42 -27.59 -18.62 13.53
N THR A 43 -26.36 -18.42 14.03
CA THR A 43 -26.06 -18.41 15.47
C THR A 43 -26.00 -16.98 16.03
N HIS A 44 -25.85 -15.97 15.17
CA HIS A 44 -25.51 -14.60 15.52
C HIS A 44 -24.20 -14.49 16.33
N GLU A 45 -23.38 -15.55 16.32
CA GLU A 45 -22.09 -15.57 16.98
C GLU A 45 -21.02 -14.95 16.08
N LYS A 46 -20.02 -14.33 16.72
CA LYS A 46 -18.86 -13.81 16.01
C LYS A 46 -17.89 -14.95 15.73
N GLY A 47 -17.36 -14.96 14.52
CA GLY A 47 -16.34 -15.92 14.09
C GLY A 47 -15.32 -15.28 13.15
N TRP A 48 -14.24 -16.02 12.91
CA TRP A 48 -13.24 -15.67 11.91
C TRP A 48 -13.58 -16.34 10.59
N PHE A 49 -13.83 -15.56 9.55
CA PHE A 49 -13.90 -16.07 8.18
C PHE A 49 -12.49 -16.25 7.64
N VAL A 50 -12.09 -17.49 7.39
CA VAL A 50 -10.70 -17.85 7.05
C VAL A 50 -10.63 -18.98 6.04
N GLY A 51 -10.28 -18.68 4.79
CA GLY A 51 -9.93 -19.71 3.80
C GLY A 51 -11.06 -20.06 2.84
N ASN A 52 -10.96 -21.24 2.23
CA ASN A 52 -11.85 -21.70 1.15
C ASN A 52 -13.16 -22.27 1.71
N ASP A 53 -14.19 -22.31 0.88
CA ASP A 53 -15.50 -22.92 1.17
C ASP A 53 -16.28 -22.26 2.32
N THR A 54 -16.09 -20.96 2.50
CA THR A 54 -16.81 -20.17 3.51
C THR A 54 -16.61 -20.60 4.97
N GLU A 55 -15.46 -21.23 5.27
CA GLU A 55 -15.13 -21.68 6.63
C GLU A 55 -15.11 -20.49 7.62
N VAL A 56 -16.00 -20.56 8.61
CA VAL A 56 -15.99 -19.69 9.80
C VAL A 56 -15.49 -20.52 10.98
N ILE A 57 -14.43 -20.04 11.64
CA ILE A 57 -13.89 -20.67 12.85
C ILE A 57 -14.17 -19.82 14.08
N ASN A 58 -14.26 -20.45 15.25
CA ASN A 58 -14.48 -19.76 16.51
C ASN A 58 -13.36 -18.73 16.79
N LEU A 59 -13.73 -17.55 17.33
CA LEU A 59 -12.76 -16.49 17.64
C LEU A 59 -11.61 -16.96 18.54
N ALA A 60 -11.92 -17.76 19.57
CA ALA A 60 -10.95 -18.26 20.56
C ALA A 60 -9.91 -19.22 19.96
N SER A 61 -10.15 -19.77 18.76
CA SER A 61 -9.16 -20.60 18.07
C SER A 61 -7.93 -19.82 17.61
N ARG A 62 -8.08 -18.50 17.44
CA ARG A 62 -7.05 -17.53 17.06
C ARG A 62 -7.29 -16.22 17.84
N PRO A 63 -6.92 -16.16 19.12
CA PRO A 63 -7.27 -15.03 19.98
C PRO A 63 -6.44 -13.77 19.68
N TYR A 64 -5.33 -13.91 18.95
CA TYR A 64 -4.45 -12.79 18.61
C TYR A 64 -4.64 -12.36 17.17
N TRP A 65 -4.69 -11.04 16.95
CA TRP A 65 -4.80 -10.47 15.61
C TRP A 65 -3.95 -9.21 15.43
N ILE A 66 -3.58 -8.94 14.18
CA ILE A 66 -2.98 -7.67 13.76
C ILE A 66 -3.69 -7.13 12.52
N LYS A 67 -3.67 -5.81 12.37
CA LYS A 67 -4.19 -5.14 11.18
C LYS A 67 -3.38 -5.54 9.94
N LEU A 68 -4.08 -5.91 8.87
CA LEU A 68 -3.44 -5.99 7.55
C LEU A 68 -3.17 -4.59 7.00
N ILE A 69 -4.13 -3.67 7.19
CA ILE A 69 -4.09 -2.30 6.69
C ILE A 69 -3.58 -1.38 7.80
N ASP A 70 -2.48 -0.68 7.55
CA ASP A 70 -1.95 0.30 8.50
C ASP A 70 -2.73 1.61 8.40
N VAL A 71 -2.92 2.32 9.51
CA VAL A 71 -3.54 3.66 9.48
C VAL A 71 -2.50 4.65 9.97
N PRO A 72 -1.85 5.41 9.09
CA PRO A 72 -0.96 6.49 9.48
C PRO A 72 -1.69 7.52 10.35
N ILE A 73 -1.04 7.95 11.42
CA ILE A 73 -1.60 8.91 12.38
C ILE A 73 -1.43 10.35 11.87
N GLY A 74 -0.72 10.53 10.75
CA GLY A 74 -0.38 11.83 10.17
C GLY A 74 1.00 12.33 10.59
N ILE A 75 1.27 13.59 10.26
CA ILE A 75 2.50 14.29 10.66
C ILE A 75 2.16 15.11 11.90
N PRO A 76 2.86 14.94 13.02
CA PRO A 76 2.56 15.72 14.21
C PRO A 76 3.00 17.19 14.00
N GLU A 77 2.12 18.13 14.32
CA GLU A 77 2.36 19.56 14.10
C GLU A 77 3.31 20.13 15.15
N ASN A 78 4.22 21.01 14.74
CA ASN A 78 5.09 21.81 15.63
C ASN A 78 6.00 20.99 16.58
N GLU A 79 6.29 19.74 16.23
CA GLU A 79 7.18 18.89 17.01
C GLU A 79 8.67 19.15 16.73
N ASN A 80 9.51 18.91 17.73
CA ASN A 80 10.97 18.99 17.58
C ASN A 80 11.47 17.91 16.59
N GLU A 81 12.54 18.21 15.84
CA GLU A 81 13.22 17.30 14.91
C GLU A 81 13.52 15.91 15.50
N ALA A 82 13.86 15.80 16.79
CA ALA A 82 14.08 14.50 17.45
C ALA A 82 12.82 13.64 17.50
N ILE A 83 11.65 14.26 17.71
CA ILE A 83 10.35 13.59 17.72
C ILE A 83 9.98 13.18 16.29
N LEU A 84 10.12 14.10 15.33
CA LEU A 84 9.88 13.82 13.91
C LEU A 84 10.74 12.66 13.40
N LYS A 85 11.99 12.56 13.85
CA LYS A 85 12.85 11.42 13.54
C LYS A 85 12.28 10.09 14.07
N GLY A 86 11.77 10.08 15.31
CA GLY A 86 11.09 8.91 15.87
C GLY A 86 9.83 8.52 15.08
N PHE A 87 9.05 9.49 14.61
CA PHE A 87 7.92 9.24 13.72
C PHE A 87 8.35 8.64 12.38
N LEU A 88 9.40 9.18 11.75
CA LEU A 88 9.95 8.64 10.51
C LEU A 88 10.42 7.19 10.72
N GLU A 89 11.14 6.91 11.81
CA GLU A 89 11.60 5.56 12.14
C GLU A 89 10.42 4.58 12.30
N ASN A 90 9.35 4.99 12.98
CA ASN A 90 8.15 4.19 13.14
C ASN A 90 7.44 3.93 11.81
N TYR A 91 7.24 4.95 10.98
CA TYR A 91 6.62 4.77 9.66
C TYR A 91 7.48 3.91 8.72
N MET A 92 8.79 4.06 8.77
CA MET A 92 9.71 3.19 8.00
C MET A 92 9.62 1.73 8.47
N GLN A 93 9.45 1.48 9.76
CA GLN A 93 9.19 0.12 10.26
C GLN A 93 7.85 -0.44 9.77
N SER A 94 6.79 0.37 9.77
CA SER A 94 5.49 -0.02 9.21
C SER A 94 5.60 -0.32 7.71
N LEU A 95 6.31 0.52 6.95
CA LEU A 95 6.53 0.32 5.52
C LEU A 95 7.27 -0.99 5.23
N ARG A 96 8.33 -1.30 5.99
CA ARG A 96 9.06 -2.59 5.88
C ARG A 96 8.15 -3.79 6.12
N LEU A 97 7.15 -3.65 7.00
CA LEU A 97 6.26 -4.76 7.31
C LEU A 97 5.40 -5.19 6.12
N PHE A 98 5.22 -4.32 5.11
CA PHE A 98 4.55 -4.70 3.87
C PHE A 98 5.24 -5.82 3.09
N GLU A 99 6.53 -6.06 3.31
CA GLU A 99 7.19 -7.25 2.76
C GLU A 99 6.45 -8.52 3.18
N LYS A 100 6.30 -8.72 4.49
CA LYS A 100 5.61 -9.89 5.03
C LYS A 100 4.12 -9.87 4.69
N LYS A 101 3.46 -8.71 4.75
CA LYS A 101 2.02 -8.59 4.42
C LYS A 101 1.75 -8.96 2.96
N PHE A 102 2.56 -8.49 2.01
CA PHE A 102 2.42 -8.84 0.59
C PHE A 102 2.73 -10.30 0.32
N GLN A 103 3.70 -10.90 1.02
CA GLN A 103 3.96 -12.33 0.93
C GLN A 103 2.76 -13.15 1.44
N VAL A 104 2.17 -12.77 2.58
CA VAL A 104 0.95 -13.43 3.10
C VAL A 104 -0.22 -13.28 2.13
N LEU A 105 -0.40 -12.10 1.54
CA LEU A 105 -1.42 -11.88 0.51
C LEU A 105 -1.17 -12.72 -0.74
N ALA A 106 0.07 -12.84 -1.20
CA ALA A 106 0.42 -13.67 -2.34
C ALA A 106 0.11 -15.15 -2.07
N VAL A 107 0.51 -15.68 -0.90
CA VAL A 107 0.18 -17.04 -0.48
C VAL A 107 -1.34 -17.23 -0.39
N GLY A 108 -2.03 -16.32 0.29
CA GLY A 108 -3.48 -16.35 0.43
C GLY A 108 -4.21 -16.35 -0.91
N MET A 109 -3.75 -15.55 -1.87
CA MET A 109 -4.30 -15.51 -3.23
C MET A 109 -4.08 -16.81 -3.99
N ILE A 110 -2.87 -17.35 -3.95
CA ILE A 110 -2.51 -18.61 -4.64
C ILE A 110 -3.30 -19.79 -4.06
N SER A 111 -3.47 -19.82 -2.73
CA SER A 111 -4.17 -20.92 -2.05
C SER A 111 -5.69 -20.79 -2.03
N SER A 112 -6.25 -19.66 -2.47
CA SER A 112 -7.70 -19.42 -2.41
C SER A 112 -8.44 -19.91 -3.65
N GLY A 113 -9.72 -20.30 -3.50
CA GLY A 113 -10.57 -20.82 -4.57
C GLY A 113 -10.16 -22.21 -5.07
N LYS A 114 -10.66 -22.62 -6.24
CA LYS A 114 -10.40 -23.94 -6.84
C LYS A 114 -9.20 -23.99 -7.79
N GLY A 115 -8.47 -22.88 -7.93
CA GLY A 115 -7.31 -22.85 -8.82
C GLY A 115 -6.68 -21.47 -9.00
N LEU A 116 -5.73 -21.44 -9.96
CA LEU A 116 -5.05 -20.23 -10.38
C LEU A 116 -5.75 -19.60 -11.58
N TYR A 117 -5.84 -18.27 -11.57
CA TYR A 117 -6.48 -17.46 -12.60
C TYR A 117 -5.48 -16.50 -13.22
N PRO A 118 -5.72 -16.01 -14.45
CA PRO A 118 -4.88 -14.98 -15.05
C PRO A 118 -4.71 -13.73 -14.19
N LEU A 119 -5.72 -13.38 -13.39
CA LEU A 119 -5.59 -12.23 -12.50
C LEU A 119 -4.55 -12.48 -11.38
N ASP A 120 -4.34 -13.73 -10.96
CA ASP A 120 -3.38 -14.07 -9.90
C ASP A 120 -1.95 -13.68 -10.30
N TYR A 121 -1.48 -14.07 -11.49
CA TYR A 121 -0.10 -13.73 -11.86
C TYR A 121 0.07 -12.25 -12.23
N PHE A 122 -0.99 -11.58 -12.71
CA PHE A 122 -0.97 -10.12 -12.85
C PHE A 122 -0.75 -9.46 -11.48
N ILE A 123 -1.50 -9.88 -10.46
CA ILE A 123 -1.33 -9.40 -9.09
C ILE A 123 0.04 -9.77 -8.53
N SER A 124 0.57 -10.97 -8.77
CA SER A 124 1.93 -11.35 -8.36
C SER A 124 2.98 -10.38 -8.92
N GLY A 125 2.83 -9.93 -10.17
CA GLY A 125 3.67 -8.89 -10.76
C GLY A 125 3.54 -7.54 -10.05
N ILE A 126 2.32 -7.13 -9.71
CA ILE A 126 2.05 -5.91 -8.94
C ILE A 126 2.70 -5.97 -7.55
N LEU A 127 2.53 -7.07 -6.82
CA LEU A 127 3.12 -7.27 -5.49
C LEU A 127 4.64 -7.24 -5.54
N ASN A 128 5.25 -7.98 -6.48
CA ASN A 128 6.71 -8.01 -6.63
C ASN A 128 7.29 -6.63 -6.99
N ARG A 129 6.63 -5.91 -7.92
CA ARG A 129 7.00 -4.52 -8.24
C ARG A 129 6.85 -3.60 -7.03
N GLY A 130 5.78 -3.77 -6.26
CA GLY A 130 5.55 -3.02 -5.02
C GLY A 130 6.67 -3.21 -4.00
N LEU A 131 7.09 -4.46 -3.76
CA LEU A 131 8.23 -4.76 -2.87
C LEU A 131 9.54 -4.15 -3.38
N SER A 132 9.79 -4.22 -4.68
CA SER A 132 10.99 -3.61 -5.28
C SER A 132 11.01 -2.09 -5.08
N LEU A 133 9.87 -1.42 -5.23
CA LEU A 133 9.73 0.02 -5.03
C LEU A 133 9.88 0.41 -3.55
N ILE A 134 9.28 -0.37 -2.64
CA ILE A 134 9.42 -0.17 -1.19
C ILE A 134 10.87 -0.29 -0.76
N TYR A 135 11.56 -1.35 -1.18
CA TYR A 135 12.97 -1.57 -0.83
C TYR A 135 13.88 -0.47 -1.41
N GLY A 136 13.62 -0.05 -2.65
CA GLY A 136 14.32 1.08 -3.27
C GLY A 136 14.11 2.39 -2.49
N PHE A 137 12.87 2.68 -2.11
CA PHE A 137 12.52 3.86 -1.32
C PHE A 137 13.25 3.86 0.03
N GLU A 138 13.20 2.73 0.74
CA GLU A 138 13.90 2.57 2.01
C GLU A 138 15.39 2.82 1.89
N THR A 139 16.03 2.21 0.89
CA THR A 139 17.47 2.35 0.64
C THR A 139 17.84 3.81 0.39
N LEU A 140 17.03 4.53 -0.40
CA LEU A 140 17.27 5.93 -0.72
C LEU A 140 17.05 6.86 0.49
N ILE A 141 16.01 6.64 1.30
CA ILE A 141 15.81 7.38 2.54
C ILE A 141 16.97 7.13 3.52
N GLY A 142 17.38 5.87 3.69
CA GLY A 142 18.47 5.48 4.60
C GLY A 142 19.85 6.01 4.19
N THR A 143 20.04 6.32 2.90
CA THR A 143 21.28 6.91 2.36
C THR A 143 21.21 8.42 2.17
N ALA A 144 20.16 9.05 2.72
CA ALA A 144 19.89 10.49 2.58
C ALA A 144 19.84 10.92 1.11
N ASN A 145 19.09 10.22 0.26
CA ASN A 145 18.82 10.59 -1.12
C ASN A 145 17.31 10.70 -1.35
N PHE A 146 16.70 11.65 -0.65
CA PHE A 146 15.27 11.94 -0.68
C PHE A 146 14.80 12.37 -2.06
N LEU A 147 15.58 13.16 -2.81
CA LEU A 147 15.17 13.57 -4.15
C LEU A 147 14.84 12.35 -5.00
N SER A 148 15.72 11.33 -5.01
CA SER A 148 15.46 10.08 -5.72
C SER A 148 14.37 9.24 -5.05
N ALA A 149 14.30 9.21 -3.71
CA ALA A 149 13.26 8.48 -2.99
C ALA A 149 11.85 8.99 -3.33
N ALA A 150 11.65 10.30 -3.36
CA ALA A 150 10.39 10.96 -3.66
C ALA A 150 9.87 10.58 -5.06
N HIS A 151 10.75 10.27 -6.00
CA HIS A 151 10.34 9.78 -7.32
C HIS A 151 9.60 8.44 -7.20
N LEU A 152 10.01 7.55 -6.30
CA LEU A 152 9.46 6.18 -6.20
C LEU A 152 8.02 6.13 -5.68
N VAL A 153 7.56 7.19 -5.00
CA VAL A 153 6.16 7.33 -4.58
C VAL A 153 5.23 7.30 -5.80
N ARG A 154 5.62 7.94 -6.90
CA ARG A 154 4.78 8.00 -8.10
C ARG A 154 4.63 6.66 -8.83
N PRO A 155 5.70 5.93 -9.18
CA PRO A 155 5.60 4.58 -9.75
C PRO A 155 4.89 3.59 -8.82
N HIS A 156 4.94 3.78 -7.50
CA HIS A 156 4.18 2.95 -6.56
C HIS A 156 2.68 3.28 -6.66
N LEU A 157 2.32 4.56 -6.72
CA LEU A 157 0.94 4.97 -6.97
C LEU A 157 0.44 4.42 -8.31
N ASP A 158 1.23 4.56 -9.38
CA ASP A 158 0.90 4.01 -10.69
C ASP A 158 0.73 2.49 -10.64
N ASN A 159 1.51 1.79 -9.80
CA ASN A 159 1.38 0.35 -9.59
C ASN A 159 -0.01 0.00 -9.06
N TYR A 160 -0.49 0.74 -8.04
CA TYR A 160 -1.87 0.62 -7.56
C TYR A 160 -2.90 0.99 -8.63
N LEU A 161 -2.71 2.09 -9.37
CA LEU A 161 -3.66 2.49 -10.43
C LEU A 161 -3.76 1.46 -11.55
N ARG A 162 -2.66 0.74 -11.88
CA ARG A 162 -2.72 -0.38 -12.83
C ARG A 162 -3.46 -1.58 -12.25
N LEU A 163 -3.31 -1.83 -10.95
CA LEU A 163 -4.08 -2.87 -10.25
C LEU A 163 -5.58 -2.56 -10.29
N SER A 164 -5.98 -1.34 -9.92
CA SER A 164 -7.39 -0.94 -9.85
C SER A 164 -8.12 -1.04 -11.21
N ALA A 165 -7.40 -0.92 -12.32
CA ALA A 165 -7.96 -1.12 -13.67
C ALA A 165 -8.63 -2.49 -13.84
N ALA A 166 -8.12 -3.55 -13.20
CA ALA A 166 -8.71 -4.88 -13.26
C ALA A 166 -10.12 -4.95 -12.64
N TRP A 167 -10.49 -3.97 -11.80
CA TRP A 167 -11.83 -3.85 -11.21
C TRP A 167 -12.76 -2.94 -12.00
N LEU A 168 -12.27 -2.23 -13.02
CA LEU A 168 -13.10 -1.35 -13.85
C LEU A 168 -13.68 -2.08 -15.08
N VAL A 169 -13.08 -3.20 -15.47
CA VAL A 169 -13.50 -4.04 -16.60
C VAL A 169 -14.58 -5.05 -16.21
N THR A 170 -15.29 -5.60 -17.19
CA THR A 170 -16.25 -6.70 -16.99
C THR A 170 -15.57 -8.06 -16.88
N GLU A 171 -14.45 -8.26 -17.59
CA GLU A 171 -13.73 -9.53 -17.68
C GLU A 171 -12.27 -9.38 -17.18
N PRO A 172 -12.03 -9.42 -15.85
CA PRO A 172 -10.71 -9.17 -15.25
C PRO A 172 -9.62 -10.13 -15.73
N HIS A 173 -9.99 -11.39 -16.01
CA HIS A 173 -9.04 -12.40 -16.50
C HIS A 173 -8.61 -12.14 -17.94
N THR A 174 -9.54 -11.72 -18.80
CA THR A 174 -9.22 -11.29 -20.17
C THR A 174 -8.34 -10.04 -20.15
N PHE A 175 -8.66 -9.07 -19.29
CA PHE A 175 -7.81 -7.90 -19.07
C PHE A 175 -6.39 -8.29 -18.66
N ALA A 176 -6.23 -9.14 -17.64
CA ALA A 176 -4.92 -9.59 -17.17
C ALA A 176 -4.11 -10.28 -18.28
N ASN A 177 -4.75 -11.18 -19.04
CA ASN A 177 -4.13 -11.85 -20.18
C ASN A 177 -3.65 -10.88 -21.27
N ASN A 178 -4.44 -9.85 -21.57
CA ASN A 178 -4.05 -8.84 -22.56
C ASN A 178 -2.83 -8.03 -22.09
N VAL A 179 -2.78 -7.66 -20.81
CA VAL A 179 -1.61 -6.97 -20.25
C VAL A 179 -0.36 -7.84 -20.33
N TRP A 180 -0.47 -9.15 -20.05
CA TRP A 180 0.66 -10.07 -20.20
C TRP A 180 1.19 -10.18 -21.63
N LYS A 181 0.31 -10.03 -22.63
CA LYS A 181 0.70 -9.97 -24.05
C LYS A 181 1.34 -8.64 -24.44
N GLY A 182 1.55 -7.73 -23.49
CA GLY A 182 2.16 -6.41 -23.72
C GLY A 182 1.19 -5.34 -24.17
N GLU A 183 -0.13 -5.58 -24.11
CA GLU A 183 -1.09 -4.53 -24.42
C GLU A 183 -1.05 -3.41 -23.37
N ILE A 184 -1.21 -2.18 -23.83
CA ILE A 184 -1.06 -0.99 -22.99
C ILE A 184 -2.41 -0.65 -22.36
N ILE A 185 -2.49 -0.66 -21.02
CA ILE A 185 -3.71 -0.38 -20.24
C ILE A 185 -4.42 0.90 -20.69
N ARG A 186 -3.68 1.98 -20.99
CA ARG A 186 -4.27 3.26 -21.44
C ARG A 186 -5.07 3.19 -22.76
N LYS A 187 -4.89 2.14 -23.55
CA LYS A 187 -5.63 1.86 -24.79
C LYS A 187 -6.80 0.90 -24.58
N MET A 188 -6.89 0.25 -23.42
CA MET A 188 -8.00 -0.60 -23.04
C MET A 188 -9.17 0.24 -22.53
N LYS A 189 -10.37 -0.34 -22.56
CA LYS A 189 -11.60 0.31 -22.12
C LYS A 189 -12.14 -0.33 -20.84
N ASP A 190 -12.76 0.49 -19.99
CA ASP A 190 -13.54 0.02 -18.85
C ASP A 190 -14.87 -0.61 -19.29
N ARG A 191 -15.69 -1.06 -18.32
CA ARG A 191 -17.03 -1.60 -18.56
C ARG A 191 -18.00 -0.63 -19.27
N ASN A 192 -17.75 0.67 -19.20
CA ASN A 192 -18.56 1.71 -19.82
C ASN A 192 -18.00 2.17 -21.18
N GLY A 193 -16.95 1.53 -21.68
CA GLY A 193 -16.33 1.85 -22.97
C GLY A 193 -15.35 3.05 -22.94
N LYS A 194 -15.00 3.58 -21.77
CA LYS A 194 -14.05 4.68 -21.58
C LYS A 194 -12.61 4.19 -21.50
N LEU A 195 -11.69 4.89 -22.16
CA LEU A 195 -10.26 4.55 -22.15
C LEU A 195 -9.65 4.69 -20.77
N MET A 196 -8.90 3.67 -20.34
CA MET A 196 -8.25 3.58 -19.03
C MET A 196 -6.93 4.35 -18.95
N THR A 197 -6.96 5.62 -19.36
CA THR A 197 -5.81 6.53 -19.26
C THR A 197 -5.40 6.76 -17.80
N ASP A 198 -4.16 7.18 -17.58
CA ASP A 198 -3.63 7.38 -16.21
C ASP A 198 -4.44 8.42 -15.44
N ARG A 199 -4.85 9.51 -16.11
CA ARG A 199 -5.78 10.49 -15.54
C ARG A 199 -7.10 9.86 -15.14
N TYR A 200 -7.69 9.03 -16.02
CA TYR A 200 -8.95 8.37 -15.72
C TYR A 200 -8.84 7.39 -14.54
N LEU A 201 -7.79 6.57 -14.51
CA LEU A 201 -7.55 5.64 -13.39
C LEU A 201 -7.37 6.40 -12.07
N LYS A 202 -6.61 7.50 -12.08
CA LYS A 202 -6.48 8.41 -10.94
C LYS A 202 -7.85 8.98 -10.53
N ASP A 203 -8.63 9.49 -11.48
CA ASP A 203 -9.96 10.07 -11.20
C ASP A 203 -10.92 9.02 -10.62
N GLN A 204 -10.88 7.76 -11.08
CA GLN A 204 -11.67 6.67 -10.51
C GLN A 204 -11.20 6.30 -9.10
N ALA A 205 -9.89 6.15 -8.89
CA ALA A 205 -9.35 5.81 -7.59
C ALA A 205 -9.60 6.92 -6.54
N ALA A 206 -9.64 8.18 -6.97
CA ALA A 206 -9.90 9.33 -6.10
C ALA A 206 -11.35 9.40 -5.56
N ILE A 207 -12.28 8.63 -6.12
CA ILE A 207 -13.65 8.51 -5.59
C ILE A 207 -13.60 7.88 -4.20
N ASP A 208 -12.82 6.81 -4.04
CA ASP A 208 -12.68 6.08 -2.78
C ASP A 208 -11.54 6.64 -1.90
N TYR A 209 -10.51 7.23 -2.53
CA TYR A 209 -9.31 7.74 -1.86
C TYR A 209 -8.98 9.16 -2.32
N PRO A 210 -9.67 10.20 -1.82
CA PRO A 210 -9.52 11.57 -2.31
C PRO A 210 -8.08 12.11 -2.32
N TRP A 211 -7.24 11.66 -1.37
CA TRP A 211 -5.83 12.01 -1.25
C TRP A 211 -4.98 11.63 -2.47
N ILE A 212 -5.42 10.66 -3.29
CA ILE A 212 -4.71 10.21 -4.48
C ILE A 212 -4.48 11.35 -5.47
N THR A 213 -5.43 12.29 -5.59
CA THR A 213 -5.27 13.42 -6.52
C THR A 213 -4.07 14.28 -6.12
N SER A 214 -3.99 14.66 -4.85
CA SER A 214 -2.89 15.47 -4.30
C SER A 214 -1.55 14.76 -4.43
N VAL A 215 -1.47 13.46 -4.08
CA VAL A 215 -0.24 12.68 -4.21
C VAL A 215 0.17 12.54 -5.67
N TYR A 216 -0.77 12.25 -6.57
CA TYR A 216 -0.51 12.13 -8.00
C TYR A 216 0.08 13.42 -8.58
N GLU A 217 -0.53 14.57 -8.27
CA GLU A 217 -0.10 15.88 -8.77
C GLU A 217 1.26 16.28 -8.18
N ALA A 218 1.41 16.16 -6.85
CA ALA A 218 2.66 16.49 -6.18
C ALA A 218 3.82 15.62 -6.68
N THR A 219 3.61 14.32 -6.86
CA THR A 219 4.66 13.39 -7.26
C THR A 219 4.95 13.40 -8.76
N SER A 220 4.00 13.85 -9.60
CA SER A 220 4.25 14.13 -11.03
C SER A 220 5.37 15.15 -11.22
N GLY A 221 5.45 16.15 -10.34
CA GLY A 221 6.51 17.15 -10.36
C GLY A 221 7.91 16.60 -10.07
N PHE A 222 8.04 15.39 -9.53
CA PHE A 222 9.33 14.71 -9.40
C PHE A 222 9.66 13.86 -10.64
N ILE A 223 8.68 13.42 -11.43
CA ILE A 223 8.97 12.61 -12.64
C ILE A 223 9.54 13.46 -13.78
N HIS A 224 9.05 14.68 -13.95
CA HIS A 224 9.55 15.62 -14.94
C HIS A 224 10.37 16.70 -14.25
N PHE A 225 11.48 17.10 -14.86
CA PHE A 225 12.28 18.20 -14.35
C PHE A 225 11.40 19.44 -14.14
N SER A 226 11.48 20.04 -12.97
CA SER A 226 10.52 21.01 -12.44
C SER A 226 11.19 21.96 -11.45
N ASP A 227 10.43 22.96 -11.01
CA ASP A 227 10.78 23.85 -9.90
C ASP A 227 11.21 23.10 -8.63
N LYS A 228 10.62 21.94 -8.33
CA LYS A 228 11.01 21.08 -7.20
C LYS A 228 12.47 20.63 -7.27
N HIS A 229 12.99 20.41 -8.47
CA HIS A 229 14.40 20.02 -8.65
C HIS A 229 15.33 21.20 -8.39
N ILE A 230 14.94 22.39 -8.85
CA ILE A 230 15.70 23.63 -8.67
C ILE A 230 15.70 24.04 -7.19
N ALA A 231 14.54 23.99 -6.53
CA ALA A 231 14.38 24.34 -5.12
C ALA A 231 15.18 23.42 -4.18
N ASN A 232 15.35 22.14 -4.52
CA ASN A 232 16.22 21.23 -3.76
C ASN A 232 17.72 21.55 -3.93
N ALA A 233 18.12 22.21 -5.02
CA ALA A 233 19.51 22.55 -5.30
C ALA A 233 19.88 23.99 -4.89
N ILE A 234 18.91 24.91 -4.76
CA ILE A 234 19.18 26.34 -4.57
C ILE A 234 18.46 26.86 -3.31
N LYS A 235 19.22 27.45 -2.39
CA LYS A 235 18.71 28.14 -1.20
C LYS A 235 18.95 29.64 -1.29
N LEU A 236 17.92 30.42 -0.95
CA LEU A 236 18.04 31.85 -0.70
C LEU A 236 18.33 32.09 0.78
N THR A 237 19.52 32.60 1.10
CA THR A 237 19.86 33.02 2.46
C THR A 237 19.40 34.45 2.69
N LYS A 238 18.65 34.68 3.77
CA LYS A 238 18.08 35.99 4.15
C LYS A 238 19.07 36.89 4.92
N ASP A 239 20.31 36.46 5.08
CA ASP A 239 21.33 37.29 5.72
C ASP A 239 21.67 38.49 4.83
N LYS A 240 22.31 39.52 5.42
CA LYS A 240 22.37 40.94 5.00
C LYS A 240 22.68 41.27 3.53
N GLU A 241 23.06 40.28 2.72
CA GLU A 241 23.11 40.35 1.25
C GLU A 241 22.39 39.11 0.71
N GLN A 242 21.34 39.31 -0.11
CA GLN A 242 20.55 38.23 -0.72
C GLN A 242 21.46 37.30 -1.54
N SER A 243 21.96 36.27 -0.88
CA SER A 243 22.92 35.33 -1.43
C SER A 243 22.19 34.05 -1.83
N LEU A 244 22.57 33.50 -2.98
CA LEU A 244 22.08 32.21 -3.46
C LEU A 244 23.15 31.17 -3.21
N THR A 245 22.84 30.16 -2.41
CA THR A 245 23.70 29.00 -2.21
C THR A 245 23.20 27.87 -3.10
N THR A 246 24.08 27.33 -3.95
CA THR A 246 23.78 26.14 -4.76
C THR A 246 24.45 24.93 -4.17
N PHE A 247 23.70 23.84 -4.02
CA PHE A 247 24.17 22.55 -3.59
C PHE A 247 24.18 21.57 -4.76
N ILE A 248 25.31 20.90 -4.96
CA ILE A 248 25.47 19.81 -5.93
C ILE A 248 26.10 18.64 -5.19
N GLY A 249 25.30 17.59 -4.97
CA GLY A 249 25.74 16.43 -4.22
C GLY A 249 24.79 15.26 -4.40
N LYS A 250 25.25 14.07 -4.01
CA LYS A 250 24.47 12.84 -4.06
C LYS A 250 23.58 12.60 -2.83
N VAL A 251 23.72 13.44 -1.80
CA VAL A 251 22.97 13.36 -0.54
C VAL A 251 22.09 14.59 -0.37
N ASP A 252 21.09 14.48 0.48
CA ASP A 252 20.15 15.53 0.83
C ASP A 252 20.87 16.78 1.34
N ASN A 253 20.34 17.93 0.94
CA ASN A 253 20.71 19.22 1.50
C ASN A 253 19.46 19.85 2.13
N GLU A 254 19.37 19.78 3.45
CA GLU A 254 18.30 20.41 4.24
C GLU A 254 16.86 19.99 3.88
N VAL A 255 16.67 18.74 3.45
CA VAL A 255 15.33 18.18 3.28
C VAL A 255 14.66 18.04 4.65
N SER A 256 13.48 18.62 4.80
CA SER A 256 12.75 18.60 6.07
C SER A 256 12.30 17.19 6.45
N MET A 257 12.20 16.92 7.76
CA MET A 257 11.73 15.63 8.25
C MET A 257 10.26 15.39 7.87
N GLU A 258 9.45 16.43 7.84
CA GLU A 258 8.04 16.39 7.42
C GLU A 258 7.92 15.87 5.99
N ALA A 259 8.77 16.33 5.06
CA ALA A 259 8.75 15.85 3.68
C ALA A 259 9.11 14.35 3.59
N LYS A 260 10.07 13.90 4.41
CA LYS A 260 10.43 12.46 4.51
C LYS A 260 9.28 11.63 5.08
N ILE A 261 8.62 12.13 6.11
CA ILE A 261 7.46 11.50 6.73
C ILE A 261 6.30 11.45 5.73
N GLU A 262 5.97 12.56 5.06
CA GLU A 262 4.90 12.65 4.07
C GLU A 262 5.09 11.64 2.93
N ALA A 263 6.30 11.57 2.37
CA ALA A 263 6.62 10.59 1.33
C ALA A 263 6.48 9.14 1.83
N THR A 264 6.89 8.87 3.08
CA THR A 264 6.77 7.55 3.71
C THR A 264 5.30 7.18 3.95
N ILE A 265 4.48 8.13 4.42
CA ILE A 265 3.03 7.96 4.56
C ILE A 265 2.41 7.66 3.20
N GLY A 266 2.78 8.38 2.14
CA GLY A 266 2.33 8.10 0.78
C GLY A 266 2.63 6.66 0.36
N MET A 267 3.84 6.17 0.62
CA MET A 267 4.21 4.77 0.34
C MET A 267 3.36 3.76 1.13
N ILE A 268 3.07 4.03 2.41
CA ILE A 268 2.21 3.19 3.25
C ILE A 268 0.78 3.17 2.71
N GLU A 269 0.19 4.33 2.44
CA GLU A 269 -1.19 4.45 1.97
C GLU A 269 -1.42 3.78 0.61
N ILE A 270 -0.46 3.91 -0.30
CA ILE A 270 -0.50 3.19 -1.58
C ILE A 270 -0.42 1.67 -1.34
N SER A 271 0.42 1.22 -0.41
CA SER A 271 0.55 -0.20 -0.06
C SER A 271 -0.71 -0.76 0.60
N ASN A 272 -1.41 0.04 1.40
CA ASN A 272 -2.74 -0.26 1.93
C ASN A 272 -3.77 -0.46 0.82
N CYS A 273 -3.82 0.45 -0.16
CA CYS A 273 -4.72 0.32 -1.30
C CYS A 273 -4.47 -0.99 -2.07
N ILE A 274 -3.20 -1.33 -2.33
CA ILE A 274 -2.82 -2.62 -2.94
C ILE A 274 -3.29 -3.78 -2.08
N ALA A 275 -2.97 -3.78 -0.78
CA ALA A 275 -3.32 -4.86 0.14
C ALA A 275 -4.83 -5.11 0.21
N LYS A 276 -5.63 -4.04 0.32
CA LYS A 276 -7.09 -4.09 0.35
C LYS A 276 -7.66 -4.67 -0.95
N GLN A 277 -7.13 -4.25 -2.10
CA GLN A 277 -7.60 -4.74 -3.39
C GLN A 277 -7.28 -6.23 -3.59
N VAL A 278 -6.07 -6.66 -3.22
CA VAL A 278 -5.66 -8.08 -3.28
C VAL A 278 -6.46 -8.93 -2.32
N TYR A 279 -6.71 -8.45 -1.10
CA TYR A 279 -7.61 -9.13 -0.15
C TYR A 279 -9.03 -9.29 -0.72
N GLY A 280 -9.59 -8.25 -1.35
CA GLY A 280 -10.90 -8.36 -2.01
C GLY A 280 -10.94 -9.43 -3.11
N TRP A 281 -9.84 -9.60 -3.84
CA TRP A 281 -9.71 -10.70 -4.81
C TRP A 281 -9.67 -12.08 -4.12
N ILE A 282 -8.89 -12.21 -3.05
CA ILE A 282 -8.83 -13.41 -2.22
C ILE A 282 -10.23 -13.83 -1.76
N GLU A 283 -11.01 -12.89 -1.21
CA GLU A 283 -12.39 -13.14 -0.78
C GLU A 283 -13.29 -13.56 -1.93
N THR A 284 -13.15 -12.92 -3.09
CA THR A 284 -13.90 -13.31 -4.29
C THR A 284 -13.61 -14.76 -4.68
N LYS A 285 -12.33 -15.18 -4.64
CA LYS A 285 -11.94 -16.58 -4.91
C LYS A 285 -12.50 -17.54 -3.86
N ARG A 286 -12.47 -17.18 -2.58
CA ARG A 286 -12.99 -18.02 -1.49
C ARG A 286 -14.48 -18.30 -1.60
N ILE A 287 -15.24 -17.33 -2.10
CA ILE A 287 -16.71 -17.40 -2.21
C ILE A 287 -17.16 -17.99 -3.55
N LYS A 288 -16.56 -17.55 -4.65
CA LYS A 288 -17.04 -17.82 -6.02
C LYS A 288 -16.10 -18.69 -6.86
N GLY A 289 -14.87 -18.90 -6.38
CA GLY A 289 -13.82 -19.59 -7.11
C GLY A 289 -13.93 -21.09 -7.09
#